data_AF-A0A7U3SPN5-F1
#
_entry.id   AF-A0A7U3SPN5-F1
#
_cell.length_a   1.000
_cell.length_b   1.000
_cell.length_c   1.000
_cell.angle_alpha   90.00
_cell.angle_beta   90.00
_cell.angle_gamma   90.00
#
_symmetry.space_group_name_H-M   'P 1'
#
loop_
_entity.id
_entity.type
_entity.pdbx_description
1 polymer ?
#
loop_
_entity_poly.entity_id
_entity_poly.type
_entity_poly.pdbx_seq_one_letter_code
_entity_poly.pdbx_strand_id
1 'polypeptide(L)'
;MKSRLTEAITATIDLAENNADIKAIVSFGSTNRKKVDENSDLDIFIFTTDRARYLDKNQNQWLLESFGNILSRVIVEELMDQILFNRIVLENEFSLDIITVDISEFRTAKYFLWLKKVGLSTVIPKKLLESVDKKLYTFHYYLKRGYQILYDQVNIKSLIERIFDAYKHELYQERNNLINENTFERNYNQFWQSCCKMNLELERGHYFQALNVHDHEIKKSLIQMVYWHTLLDPNNKDLDVFYKGAKIYDWCDESIIQQLYSIFPHQDFPRMTNAIDQSILVYQQLSHPIALSKGFKINSDLETLISKSIKKPQCSECKINCSKQHNLPALLNANLEFYKSEAYNDMFYNNYNQFWQYCYKMMVKLIRNDFYYAIFILDNNIKKRLSEMIDWLNDLKTYAGEPITSQIDIAAMIASGIYPHSSINEMKASIQKTIWAYKRISHQVALKAGLSVNPNFEQVVEAFINDNLIIQT
;
A
#
# COMPACT_ATOMS: atom_id res chain seq x y z
N MET A 1 13.42 -13.43 -20.00
CA MET A 1 12.45 -12.35 -19.65
C MET A 1 11.06 -12.66 -20.17
N LYS A 2 10.80 -12.61 -21.50
CA LYS A 2 9.64 -13.29 -22.09
C LYS A 2 9.55 -14.74 -21.61
N SER A 3 10.71 -15.40 -21.47
CA SER A 3 10.80 -16.75 -20.88
C SER A 3 10.14 -16.86 -19.50
N ARG A 4 10.55 -16.09 -18.48
CA ARG A 4 9.99 -16.18 -17.10
C ARG A 4 8.47 -15.93 -17.05
N LEU A 5 7.99 -14.88 -17.72
CA LEU A 5 6.56 -14.59 -17.76
C LEU A 5 5.78 -15.67 -18.53
N THR A 6 6.31 -16.13 -19.67
CA THR A 6 5.70 -17.22 -20.44
C THR A 6 5.69 -18.52 -19.64
N GLU A 7 6.78 -18.86 -18.96
CA GLU A 7 6.87 -20.01 -18.04
C GLU A 7 5.83 -19.90 -16.92
N ALA A 8 5.68 -18.73 -16.30
CA ALA A 8 4.67 -18.51 -15.27
C ALA A 8 3.23 -18.60 -15.80
N ILE A 9 2.98 -18.12 -17.03
CA ILE A 9 1.67 -18.27 -17.70
C ILE A 9 1.39 -19.75 -18.00
N THR A 10 2.38 -20.49 -18.52
CA THR A 10 2.26 -21.94 -18.78
C THR A 10 1.98 -22.68 -17.48
N ALA A 11 2.77 -22.45 -16.43
CA ALA A 11 2.55 -23.01 -15.09
C ALA A 11 1.15 -22.71 -14.53
N THR A 12 0.63 -21.51 -14.79
CA THR A 12 -0.72 -21.11 -14.38
C THR A 12 -1.81 -21.89 -15.12
N ILE A 13 -1.62 -22.17 -16.41
CA ILE A 13 -2.55 -22.99 -17.20
C ILE A 13 -2.49 -24.44 -16.70
N ASP A 14 -1.28 -24.98 -16.52
CA ASP A 14 -1.07 -26.33 -16.01
C ASP A 14 -1.70 -26.51 -14.61
N LEU A 15 -1.61 -25.50 -13.74
CA LEU A 15 -2.32 -25.49 -12.46
C LEU A 15 -3.82 -25.70 -12.65
N ALA A 16 -4.44 -24.99 -13.59
CA ALA A 16 -5.88 -25.06 -13.84
C ALA A 16 -6.31 -26.41 -14.43
N GLU A 17 -5.50 -26.98 -15.32
CA GLU A 17 -5.77 -28.28 -15.94
C GLU A 17 -5.66 -29.42 -14.93
N ASN A 18 -4.74 -29.32 -13.97
CA ASN A 18 -4.52 -30.34 -12.94
C ASN A 18 -5.46 -30.21 -11.73
N ASN A 19 -6.21 -29.11 -11.60
CA ASN A 19 -7.10 -28.86 -10.47
C ASN A 19 -8.53 -28.65 -10.94
N ALA A 20 -9.35 -29.71 -10.86
CA ALA A 20 -10.72 -29.70 -11.34
C ALA A 20 -11.63 -28.66 -10.64
N ASP A 21 -11.27 -28.15 -9.48
CA ASP A 21 -11.99 -27.08 -8.78
C ASP A 21 -11.76 -25.69 -9.41
N ILE A 22 -10.65 -25.48 -10.14
CA ILE A 22 -10.38 -24.24 -10.89
C ILE A 22 -11.22 -24.24 -12.16
N LYS A 23 -12.02 -23.18 -12.32
CA LYS A 23 -13.00 -23.05 -13.40
C LYS A 23 -12.63 -22.01 -14.44
N ALA A 24 -11.88 -20.99 -14.06
CA ALA A 24 -11.34 -20.01 -14.99
C ALA A 24 -10.11 -19.31 -14.38
N ILE A 25 -9.22 -18.85 -15.24
CA ILE A 25 -8.12 -17.96 -14.88
C ILE A 25 -8.08 -16.78 -15.84
N VAL A 26 -8.01 -15.58 -15.28
CA VAL A 26 -7.91 -14.32 -16.03
C VAL A 26 -6.69 -13.56 -15.54
N SER A 27 -5.70 -13.34 -16.41
CA SER A 27 -4.61 -12.41 -16.11
C SER A 27 -5.05 -10.98 -16.37
N PHE A 28 -4.48 -10.04 -15.62
CA PHE A 28 -4.73 -8.61 -15.77
C PHE A 28 -3.45 -7.81 -15.51
N GLY A 29 -3.54 -6.48 -15.51
CA GLY A 29 -2.41 -5.64 -15.11
C GLY A 29 -1.39 -5.40 -16.23
N SER A 30 -0.11 -5.34 -15.87
CA SER A 30 0.96 -4.86 -16.76
C SER A 30 1.26 -5.82 -17.93
N THR A 31 1.09 -7.12 -17.72
CA THR A 31 1.32 -8.21 -18.68
C THR A 31 0.47 -8.09 -19.95
N ASN A 32 -0.69 -7.47 -19.84
CA ASN A 32 -1.66 -7.32 -20.92
C ASN A 32 -1.57 -5.97 -21.64
N ARG A 33 -0.55 -5.16 -21.33
CA ARG A 33 -0.30 -3.86 -21.98
C ARG A 33 0.80 -3.99 -23.02
N LYS A 34 0.85 -3.02 -23.94
CA LYS A 34 1.90 -2.94 -24.99
C LYS A 34 3.34 -2.87 -24.46
N LYS A 35 3.54 -2.52 -23.18
CA LYS A 35 4.85 -2.38 -22.53
C LYS A 35 4.94 -3.32 -21.33
N VAL A 36 5.37 -4.57 -21.58
CA VAL A 36 5.81 -5.50 -20.53
C VAL A 36 7.31 -5.29 -20.34
N ASP A 37 7.73 -5.03 -19.11
CA ASP A 37 9.15 -4.89 -18.76
C ASP A 37 9.65 -6.12 -17.99
N GLU A 38 10.94 -6.14 -17.68
CA GLU A 38 11.57 -7.29 -17.00
C GLU A 38 11.16 -7.48 -15.55
N ASN A 39 10.56 -6.45 -14.96
CA ASN A 39 10.12 -6.42 -13.58
C ASN A 39 8.59 -6.58 -13.48
N SER A 40 7.92 -7.00 -14.56
CA SER A 40 6.48 -7.29 -14.60
C SER A 40 6.16 -8.55 -13.80
N ASP A 41 5.27 -8.36 -12.83
CA ASP A 41 4.56 -9.39 -12.09
C ASP A 41 3.47 -10.04 -12.96
N LEU A 42 3.03 -11.24 -12.55
CA LEU A 42 1.81 -11.86 -13.08
C LEU A 42 0.66 -11.66 -12.11
N ASP A 43 -0.25 -10.74 -12.44
CA ASP A 43 -1.51 -10.54 -11.74
C ASP A 43 -2.60 -11.45 -12.33
N ILE A 44 -3.20 -12.32 -11.52
CA ILE A 44 -4.26 -13.25 -11.97
C ILE A 44 -5.45 -13.31 -11.02
N PHE A 45 -6.64 -13.46 -11.60
CA PHE A 45 -7.83 -13.95 -10.92
C PHE A 45 -7.94 -15.46 -11.13
N ILE A 46 -8.07 -16.22 -10.05
CA ILE A 46 -8.43 -17.66 -10.07
C ILE A 46 -9.87 -17.80 -9.62
N PHE A 47 -10.73 -18.32 -10.49
CA PHE A 47 -12.11 -18.66 -10.16
C PHE A 47 -12.18 -20.13 -9.79
N THR A 48 -12.56 -20.43 -8.55
CA THR A 48 -12.55 -21.80 -8.00
C THR A 48 -13.83 -22.14 -7.23
N THR A 49 -14.16 -23.42 -7.12
CA THR A 49 -15.17 -23.94 -6.18
C THR A 49 -14.66 -24.13 -4.75
N ASP A 50 -13.34 -24.06 -4.52
CA ASP A 50 -12.72 -24.23 -3.20
C ASP A 50 -11.77 -23.07 -2.89
N ARG A 51 -12.35 -21.91 -2.57
CA ARG A 51 -11.58 -20.71 -2.26
C ARG A 51 -10.71 -20.88 -1.00
N ALA A 52 -11.17 -21.67 -0.02
CA ALA A 52 -10.47 -21.85 1.24
C ALA A 52 -9.10 -22.52 1.04
N ARG A 53 -9.01 -23.53 0.17
CA ARG A 53 -7.76 -24.20 -0.19
C ARG A 53 -6.65 -23.25 -0.64
N TYR A 54 -6.95 -22.29 -1.51
CA TYR A 54 -5.94 -21.35 -2.04
C TYR A 54 -5.61 -20.19 -1.10
N LEU A 55 -6.40 -20.01 -0.04
CA LEU A 55 -6.17 -19.02 1.02
C LEU A 55 -5.63 -19.64 2.32
N ASP A 56 -5.51 -20.97 2.38
CA ASP A 56 -4.86 -21.64 3.49
C ASP A 56 -3.35 -21.40 3.41
N LYS A 57 -2.81 -20.74 4.42
CA LYS A 57 -1.37 -20.42 4.53
C LYS A 57 -0.52 -21.67 4.75
N ASN A 58 -1.11 -22.73 5.29
CA ASN A 58 -0.45 -24.00 5.56
C ASN A 58 -0.42 -24.92 4.32
N GLN A 59 -1.15 -24.58 3.26
CA GLN A 59 -1.20 -25.35 2.02
C GLN A 59 -0.47 -24.64 0.88
N ASN A 60 0.81 -24.98 0.71
CA ASN A 60 1.64 -24.51 -0.41
C ASN A 60 1.82 -25.53 -1.53
N GLN A 61 1.29 -26.76 -1.37
CA GLN A 61 1.56 -27.87 -2.30
C GLN A 61 1.19 -27.53 -3.75
N TRP A 62 0.02 -26.93 -3.96
CA TRP A 62 -0.44 -26.51 -5.30
C TRP A 62 0.46 -25.44 -5.94
N LEU A 63 1.09 -24.59 -5.13
CA LEU A 63 2.07 -23.61 -5.63
C LEU A 63 3.38 -24.30 -6.00
N LEU A 64 3.86 -25.21 -5.16
CA LEU A 64 5.10 -25.95 -5.39
C LEU A 64 5.03 -26.82 -6.65
N GLU A 65 3.90 -27.50 -6.85
CA GLU A 65 3.66 -28.37 -8.01
C GLU A 65 3.64 -27.61 -9.34
N SER A 66 3.13 -26.38 -9.35
CA SER A 66 2.95 -25.62 -10.59
C SER A 66 4.07 -24.59 -10.83
N PHE A 67 4.50 -23.87 -9.79
CA PHE A 67 5.43 -22.75 -9.92
C PHE A 67 6.84 -23.04 -9.39
N GLY A 68 7.04 -24.19 -8.74
CA GLY A 68 8.31 -24.55 -8.12
C GLY A 68 8.50 -23.89 -6.76
N ASN A 69 9.76 -23.74 -6.35
CA ASN A 69 10.10 -23.29 -5.01
C ASN A 69 9.69 -21.84 -4.74
N ILE A 70 9.13 -21.63 -3.54
CA ILE A 70 8.60 -20.35 -3.09
C ILE A 70 9.56 -19.74 -2.08
N LEU A 71 10.06 -18.53 -2.34
CA LEU A 71 10.83 -17.77 -1.35
C LEU A 71 9.92 -17.18 -0.27
N SER A 72 8.78 -16.63 -0.70
CA SER A 72 7.86 -15.95 0.19
C SER A 72 6.43 -16.02 -0.31
N ARG A 73 5.50 -16.24 0.61
CA ARG A 73 4.06 -16.17 0.37
C ARG A 73 3.42 -15.36 1.49
N VAL A 74 2.59 -14.38 1.12
CA VAL A 74 1.80 -13.61 2.07
C VAL A 74 0.40 -13.43 1.53
N ILE A 75 -0.59 -13.60 2.39
CA ILE A 75 -1.97 -13.24 2.10
C ILE A 75 -2.24 -11.87 2.69
N VAL A 76 -2.46 -10.88 1.83
CA VAL A 76 -2.70 -9.48 2.20
C VAL A 76 -4.15 -9.12 1.90
N GLU A 77 -4.84 -8.59 2.88
CA GLU A 77 -6.14 -7.95 2.67
C GLU A 77 -5.94 -6.48 2.26
N GLU A 78 -6.40 -6.11 1.07
CA GLU A 78 -6.45 -4.71 0.68
C GLU A 78 -7.75 -4.05 1.17
N LEU A 79 -7.59 -3.15 2.16
CA LEU A 79 -8.65 -2.52 2.94
C LEU A 79 -9.75 -1.84 2.12
N MET A 80 -9.46 -1.37 0.90
CA MET A 80 -10.47 -0.67 0.11
C MET A 80 -11.54 -1.63 -0.43
N ASP A 81 -11.18 -2.88 -0.72
CA ASP A 81 -12.02 -3.79 -1.50
C ASP A 81 -12.30 -5.13 -0.82
N GLN A 82 -11.75 -5.38 0.39
CA GLN A 82 -11.83 -6.69 1.08
C GLN A 82 -11.34 -7.84 0.18
N ILE A 83 -10.42 -7.52 -0.73
CA ILE A 83 -9.79 -8.47 -1.63
C ILE A 83 -8.57 -9.04 -0.92
N LEU A 84 -8.50 -10.36 -0.90
CA LEU A 84 -7.35 -11.09 -0.41
C LEU A 84 -6.42 -11.38 -1.59
N PHE A 85 -5.23 -10.78 -1.54
CA PHE A 85 -4.14 -11.02 -2.46
C PHE A 85 -3.22 -12.09 -1.88
N ASN A 86 -3.01 -13.18 -2.60
CA ASN A 86 -1.95 -14.13 -2.32
C ASN A 86 -0.71 -13.69 -3.12
N ARG A 87 0.20 -12.99 -2.45
CA ARG A 87 1.44 -12.45 -3.00
C ARG A 87 2.57 -13.45 -2.83
N ILE A 88 3.14 -13.85 -3.95
CA ILE A 88 4.13 -14.91 -4.03
C ILE A 88 5.39 -14.36 -4.69
N VAL A 89 6.55 -14.69 -4.10
CA VAL A 89 7.86 -14.49 -4.72
C VAL A 89 8.52 -15.87 -4.83
N LEU A 90 8.86 -16.26 -6.05
CA LEU A 90 9.51 -17.55 -6.36
C LEU A 90 11.04 -17.45 -6.21
N GLU A 91 11.73 -18.59 -6.14
CA GLU A 91 13.21 -18.65 -6.08
C GLU A 91 13.91 -18.01 -7.27
N ASN A 92 13.26 -17.96 -8.44
CA ASN A 92 13.77 -17.27 -9.62
C ASN A 92 13.45 -15.75 -9.63
N GLU A 93 13.09 -15.20 -8.46
CA GLU A 93 12.72 -13.80 -8.23
C GLU A 93 11.46 -13.34 -8.95
N PHE A 94 10.72 -14.22 -9.62
CA PHE A 94 9.45 -13.88 -10.26
C PHE A 94 8.35 -13.73 -9.21
N SER A 95 7.51 -12.69 -9.36
CA SER A 95 6.41 -12.42 -8.43
C SER A 95 5.03 -12.62 -9.06
N LEU A 96 4.13 -13.20 -8.28
CA LEU A 96 2.72 -13.39 -8.65
C LEU A 96 1.80 -12.77 -7.61
N ASP A 97 0.78 -12.06 -8.08
CA ASP A 97 -0.32 -11.54 -7.26
C ASP A 97 -1.60 -12.28 -7.67
N ILE A 98 -2.06 -13.20 -6.81
CA ILE A 98 -3.22 -14.06 -7.09
C ILE A 98 -4.43 -13.59 -6.28
N ILE A 99 -5.54 -13.29 -6.96
CA ILE A 99 -6.84 -13.04 -6.35
C ILE A 99 -7.73 -14.26 -6.57
N THR A 100 -8.14 -14.91 -5.48
CA THR A 100 -9.03 -16.08 -5.51
C THR A 100 -10.49 -15.63 -5.40
N VAL A 101 -11.32 -16.03 -6.36
CA VAL A 101 -12.75 -15.70 -6.43
C VAL A 101 -13.55 -16.99 -6.37
N ASP A 102 -14.54 -17.04 -5.48
CA ASP A 102 -15.48 -18.16 -5.41
C ASP A 102 -16.42 -18.12 -6.63
N ILE A 103 -16.55 -19.24 -7.36
CA ILE A 103 -17.38 -19.33 -8.56
C ILE A 103 -18.88 -19.12 -8.27
N SER A 104 -19.33 -19.25 -7.03
CA SER A 104 -20.70 -18.88 -6.65
C SER A 104 -20.94 -17.37 -6.77
N GLU A 105 -19.91 -16.53 -6.54
CA GLU A 105 -19.99 -15.07 -6.73
C GLU A 105 -20.25 -14.72 -8.20
N PHE A 106 -19.72 -15.54 -9.12
CA PHE A 106 -19.96 -15.41 -10.57
C PHE A 106 -21.42 -15.64 -10.95
N ARG A 107 -22.11 -16.59 -10.29
CA ARG A 107 -23.55 -16.82 -10.52
C ARG A 107 -24.39 -15.64 -10.03
N THR A 108 -24.07 -15.14 -8.84
CA THR A 108 -24.69 -13.94 -8.26
C THR A 108 -24.49 -12.72 -9.16
N ALA A 109 -23.28 -12.54 -9.70
CA ALA A 109 -22.97 -11.48 -10.64
C ALA A 109 -23.81 -11.55 -11.93
N LYS A 110 -23.92 -12.74 -12.54
CA LYS A 110 -24.74 -12.95 -13.75
C LYS A 110 -26.21 -12.59 -13.50
N TYR A 111 -26.76 -13.05 -12.38
CA TYR A 111 -28.15 -12.76 -12.00
C TYR A 111 -28.35 -11.25 -11.72
N PHE A 112 -27.41 -10.64 -11.01
CA PHE A 112 -27.43 -9.20 -10.73
C PHE A 112 -27.41 -8.34 -12.00
N LEU A 113 -26.48 -8.61 -12.92
CA LEU A 113 -26.39 -7.86 -14.18
C LEU A 113 -27.64 -8.05 -15.04
N TRP A 114 -28.25 -9.25 -15.02
CA TRP A 114 -29.53 -9.49 -15.67
C TRP A 114 -30.65 -8.63 -15.04
N LEU A 115 -30.76 -8.60 -13.71
CA LEU A 115 -31.74 -7.76 -13.00
C LEU A 115 -31.55 -6.26 -13.28
N LYS A 116 -30.30 -5.77 -13.28
CA LYS A 116 -29.95 -4.38 -13.63
C LYS A 116 -30.42 -4.06 -15.05
N LYS A 117 -30.20 -4.98 -16.00
CA LYS A 117 -30.61 -4.83 -17.41
C LYS A 117 -32.13 -4.77 -17.60
N VAL A 118 -32.92 -5.51 -16.82
CA VAL A 118 -34.39 -5.52 -16.91
C VAL A 118 -35.09 -4.50 -16.00
N GLY A 119 -34.33 -3.68 -15.26
CA GLY A 119 -34.88 -2.65 -14.36
C GLY A 119 -35.50 -3.20 -13.06
N LEU A 120 -35.18 -4.44 -12.67
CA LEU A 120 -35.69 -5.10 -11.47
C LEU A 120 -34.70 -5.09 -10.29
N SER A 121 -33.69 -4.22 -10.33
CA SER A 121 -32.70 -4.08 -9.25
C SER A 121 -33.32 -3.67 -7.91
N THR A 122 -34.50 -3.03 -7.94
CA THR A 122 -35.24 -2.57 -6.75
C THR A 122 -35.78 -3.72 -5.88
N VAL A 123 -35.85 -4.95 -6.41
CA VAL A 123 -36.31 -6.14 -5.67
C VAL A 123 -35.23 -6.68 -4.72
N ILE A 124 -33.95 -6.38 -4.99
CA ILE A 124 -32.84 -6.85 -4.16
C ILE A 124 -32.66 -5.91 -2.95
N PRO A 125 -32.43 -6.43 -1.73
CA PRO A 125 -32.04 -5.61 -0.59
C PRO A 125 -30.85 -4.70 -0.93
N LYS A 126 -30.99 -3.39 -0.68
CA LYS A 126 -30.00 -2.35 -1.04
C LYS A 126 -28.55 -2.69 -0.65
N LYS A 127 -28.34 -3.24 0.56
CA LYS A 127 -26.99 -3.62 1.04
C LYS A 127 -26.35 -4.73 0.21
N LEU A 128 -27.15 -5.71 -0.23
CA LEU A 128 -26.66 -6.80 -1.08
C LEU A 128 -26.33 -6.27 -2.47
N LEU A 129 -27.18 -5.38 -2.99
CA LEU A 129 -26.94 -4.68 -4.25
C LEU A 129 -25.63 -3.88 -4.22
N GLU A 130 -25.42 -3.05 -3.20
CA GLU A 130 -24.18 -2.28 -3.02
C GLU A 130 -22.94 -3.18 -2.89
N SER A 131 -23.05 -4.31 -2.19
CA SER A 131 -21.93 -5.25 -2.02
C SER A 131 -21.54 -5.93 -3.33
N VAL A 132 -22.53 -6.43 -4.10
CA VAL A 132 -22.28 -7.09 -5.39
C VAL A 132 -21.80 -6.08 -6.43
N ASP A 133 -22.43 -4.90 -6.51
CA ASP A 133 -22.05 -3.84 -7.42
C ASP A 133 -20.61 -3.35 -7.14
N LYS A 134 -20.24 -3.16 -5.86
CA LYS A 134 -18.86 -2.83 -5.47
C LYS A 134 -17.88 -3.89 -5.94
N LYS A 135 -18.15 -5.18 -5.72
CA LYS A 135 -17.25 -6.27 -6.16
C LYS A 135 -17.10 -6.31 -7.69
N LEU A 136 -18.20 -6.15 -8.43
CA LEU A 136 -18.16 -6.15 -9.89
C LEU A 136 -17.44 -4.92 -10.45
N TYR A 137 -17.65 -3.78 -9.82
CA TYR A 137 -16.93 -2.57 -10.13
C TYR A 137 -15.42 -2.72 -9.89
N THR A 138 -15.02 -3.28 -8.74
CA THR A 138 -13.61 -3.55 -8.45
C THR A 138 -13.01 -4.53 -9.46
N PHE A 139 -13.74 -5.59 -9.82
CA PHE A 139 -13.31 -6.53 -10.86
C PHE A 139 -13.14 -5.83 -12.23
N HIS A 140 -14.11 -5.01 -12.64
CA HIS A 140 -14.00 -4.16 -13.83
C HIS A 140 -12.78 -3.23 -13.77
N TYR A 141 -12.52 -2.60 -12.62
CA TYR A 141 -11.40 -1.68 -12.42
C TYR A 141 -10.04 -2.35 -12.65
N TYR A 142 -9.87 -3.61 -12.24
CA TYR A 142 -8.65 -4.36 -12.53
C TYR A 142 -8.54 -4.74 -14.02
N LEU A 143 -9.64 -5.18 -14.64
CA LEU A 143 -9.63 -5.65 -16.03
C LEU A 143 -9.61 -4.54 -17.09
N LYS A 144 -10.13 -3.33 -16.80
CA LYS A 144 -10.25 -2.23 -17.79
C LYS A 144 -8.92 -1.78 -18.39
N ARG A 145 -7.81 -2.20 -17.77
CA ARG A 145 -6.43 -1.90 -18.16
C ARG A 145 -5.79 -2.94 -19.08
N GLY A 146 -6.58 -3.92 -19.52
CA GLY A 146 -6.14 -5.07 -20.29
C GLY A 146 -6.21 -6.35 -19.46
N TYR A 147 -6.71 -7.40 -20.10
CA TYR A 147 -6.79 -8.73 -19.51
C TYR A 147 -6.62 -9.80 -20.60
N GLN A 148 -6.20 -10.98 -20.19
CA GLN A 148 -6.17 -12.17 -21.04
C GLN A 148 -6.76 -13.35 -20.28
N ILE A 149 -7.68 -14.05 -20.93
CA ILE A 149 -8.24 -15.30 -20.42
C ILE A 149 -7.21 -16.41 -20.68
N LEU A 150 -6.67 -16.97 -19.60
CA LEU A 150 -5.69 -18.05 -19.67
C LEU A 150 -6.37 -19.42 -19.69
N TYR A 151 -7.49 -19.54 -18.97
CA TYR A 151 -8.27 -20.77 -18.85
C TYR A 151 -9.76 -20.44 -18.62
N ASP A 152 -10.69 -21.18 -19.24
CA ASP A 152 -12.12 -20.90 -19.10
C ASP A 152 -13.03 -22.11 -19.38
N GLN A 153 -13.53 -22.75 -18.31
CA GLN A 153 -14.54 -23.81 -18.38
C GLN A 153 -15.98 -23.32 -18.19
N VAL A 154 -16.17 -22.04 -17.81
CA VAL A 154 -17.46 -21.50 -17.34
C VAL A 154 -17.97 -20.34 -18.20
N ASN A 155 -17.29 -20.06 -19.31
CA ASN A 155 -17.50 -18.92 -20.18
C ASN A 155 -17.43 -17.60 -19.37
N ILE A 156 -16.31 -17.39 -18.67
CA ILE A 156 -16.00 -16.16 -17.94
C ILE A 156 -15.99 -14.96 -18.89
N LYS A 157 -15.55 -15.17 -20.15
CA LYS A 157 -15.52 -14.14 -21.18
C LYS A 157 -16.84 -13.40 -21.31
N SER A 158 -17.95 -14.15 -21.41
CA SER A 158 -19.28 -13.55 -21.56
C SER A 158 -19.71 -12.74 -20.34
N LEU A 159 -19.26 -13.08 -19.13
CA LEU A 159 -19.53 -12.24 -17.96
C LEU A 159 -18.70 -10.95 -18.02
N ILE A 160 -17.41 -11.05 -18.36
CA ILE A 160 -16.54 -9.87 -18.45
C ILE A 160 -17.13 -8.88 -19.44
N GLU A 161 -17.54 -9.32 -20.63
CA GLU A 161 -18.20 -8.47 -21.63
C GLU A 161 -19.45 -7.78 -21.06
N ARG A 162 -20.31 -8.50 -20.34
CA ARG A 162 -21.50 -7.91 -19.69
C ARG A 162 -21.16 -6.90 -18.60
N ILE A 163 -20.10 -7.15 -17.83
CA ILE A 163 -19.61 -6.22 -16.82
C ILE A 163 -19.13 -4.94 -17.51
N PHE A 164 -18.29 -5.07 -18.54
CA PHE A 164 -17.81 -3.91 -19.30
C PHE A 164 -18.95 -3.11 -19.93
N ASP A 165 -19.96 -3.78 -20.50
CA ASP A 165 -21.16 -3.12 -21.01
C ASP A 165 -21.92 -2.36 -19.92
N ALA A 166 -22.06 -2.96 -18.73
CA ALA A 166 -22.76 -2.35 -17.60
C ALA A 166 -22.03 -1.12 -17.04
N TYR A 167 -20.69 -1.11 -17.05
CA TYR A 167 -19.86 -0.02 -16.51
C TYR A 167 -19.30 0.92 -17.60
N LYS A 168 -19.63 0.71 -18.88
CA LYS A 168 -19.13 1.51 -20.01
C LYS A 168 -19.40 3.01 -19.85
N HIS A 169 -20.59 3.36 -19.36
CA HIS A 169 -21.01 4.74 -19.13
C HIS A 169 -20.68 5.24 -17.72
N GLU A 170 -20.37 4.32 -16.80
CA GLU A 170 -20.07 4.65 -15.42
C GLU A 170 -18.70 5.32 -15.29
N LEU A 171 -17.72 5.06 -16.17
CA LEU A 171 -16.43 5.77 -16.14
C LEU A 171 -16.55 7.31 -16.20
N TYR A 172 -17.52 7.82 -16.96
CA TYR A 172 -17.77 9.27 -17.04
C TYR A 172 -18.53 9.78 -15.81
N GLN A 173 -19.49 8.99 -15.32
CA GLN A 173 -20.23 9.34 -14.09
C GLN A 173 -19.36 9.21 -12.85
N GLU A 174 -18.41 8.27 -12.82
CA GLU A 174 -17.38 8.08 -11.80
C GLU A 174 -16.60 9.37 -11.64
N ARG A 175 -16.11 9.99 -12.71
CA ARG A 175 -15.36 11.25 -12.60
C ARG A 175 -16.16 12.34 -11.89
N ASN A 176 -17.46 12.42 -12.17
CA ASN A 176 -18.34 13.40 -11.54
C ASN A 176 -18.78 13.02 -10.13
N ASN A 177 -18.99 11.73 -9.85
CA ASN A 177 -19.44 11.22 -8.56
C ASN A 177 -18.28 11.05 -7.56
N LEU A 178 -17.07 10.82 -8.07
CA LEU A 178 -15.86 10.63 -7.27
C LEU A 178 -15.39 11.96 -6.67
N ILE A 179 -15.64 13.08 -7.36
CA ILE A 179 -15.40 14.43 -6.85
C ILE A 179 -16.75 15.04 -6.44
N ASN A 180 -17.28 14.59 -5.30
CA ASN A 180 -18.44 15.20 -4.67
C ASN A 180 -18.05 15.99 -3.40
N GLU A 181 -18.95 16.87 -2.95
CA GLU A 181 -18.71 17.79 -1.84
C GLU A 181 -18.29 17.04 -0.57
N ASN A 182 -18.98 15.95 -0.20
CA ASN A 182 -18.65 15.18 1.01
C ASN A 182 -17.25 14.54 0.94
N THR A 183 -16.89 13.96 -0.21
CA THR A 183 -15.56 13.38 -0.39
C THR A 183 -14.47 14.43 -0.38
N PHE A 184 -14.72 15.58 -1.01
CA PHE A 184 -13.83 16.73 -1.03
C PHE A 184 -13.61 17.28 0.37
N GLU A 185 -14.69 17.56 1.10
CA GLU A 185 -14.67 18.09 2.46
C GLU A 185 -13.91 17.15 3.42
N ARG A 186 -14.16 15.84 3.34
CA ARG A 186 -13.45 14.86 4.16
C ARG A 186 -11.94 14.88 3.90
N ASN A 187 -11.52 14.89 2.63
CA ASN A 187 -10.10 14.94 2.27
C ASN A 187 -9.46 16.27 2.70
N TYR A 188 -10.17 17.38 2.48
CA TYR A 188 -9.79 18.73 2.90
C TYR A 188 -9.58 18.82 4.42
N ASN A 189 -10.56 18.40 5.21
CA ASN A 189 -10.47 18.41 6.67
C ASN A 189 -9.36 17.47 7.16
N GLN A 190 -9.22 16.28 6.58
CA GLN A 190 -8.15 15.33 6.92
C GLN A 190 -6.77 15.92 6.68
N PHE A 191 -6.56 16.59 5.54
CA PHE A 191 -5.30 17.26 5.21
C PHE A 191 -4.93 18.29 6.27
N TRP A 192 -5.82 19.26 6.51
CA TRP A 192 -5.56 20.36 7.45
C TRP A 192 -5.37 19.88 8.89
N GLN A 193 -6.19 18.93 9.36
CA GLN A 193 -5.98 18.32 10.68
C GLN A 193 -4.64 17.60 10.79
N SER A 194 -4.18 16.94 9.72
CA SER A 194 -2.90 16.24 9.69
C SER A 194 -1.73 17.23 9.72
N CYS A 195 -1.79 18.35 9.00
CA CYS A 195 -0.79 19.42 9.08
C CYS A 195 -0.69 19.99 10.50
N CYS A 196 -1.83 20.26 11.15
CA CYS A 196 -1.86 20.77 12.52
C CYS A 196 -1.24 19.78 13.51
N LYS A 197 -1.65 18.50 13.45
CA LYS A 197 -1.10 17.46 14.33
C LYS A 197 0.39 17.23 14.07
N MET A 198 0.83 17.22 12.82
CA MET A 198 2.24 17.10 12.47
C MET A 198 3.05 18.20 13.14
N ASN A 199 2.62 19.47 13.01
CA ASN A 199 3.31 20.59 13.64
C ASN A 199 3.39 20.45 15.17
N LEU A 200 2.29 20.08 15.82
CA LEU A 200 2.27 19.86 17.28
C LEU A 200 3.20 18.73 17.72
N GLU A 201 3.25 17.62 16.99
CA GLU A 201 4.16 16.51 17.31
C GLU A 201 5.62 16.88 17.07
N LEU A 202 5.92 17.68 16.03
CA LEU A 202 7.26 18.22 15.80
C LEU A 202 7.69 19.19 16.93
N GLU A 203 6.79 20.06 17.38
CA GLU A 203 7.03 20.98 18.51
C GLU A 203 7.31 20.23 19.82
N ARG A 204 6.71 19.04 20.00
CA ARG A 204 6.93 18.16 21.15
C ARG A 204 8.20 17.31 21.05
N GLY A 205 8.89 17.32 19.91
CA GLY A 205 10.03 16.44 19.65
C GLY A 205 9.64 14.98 19.34
N HIS A 206 8.38 14.71 19.02
CA HIS A 206 7.87 13.39 18.65
C HIS A 206 8.02 13.13 17.14
N TYR A 207 9.25 13.24 16.63
CA TYR A 207 9.53 13.20 15.19
C TYR A 207 9.03 11.93 14.49
N PHE A 208 9.19 10.76 15.11
CA PHE A 208 8.75 9.49 14.55
C PHE A 208 7.23 9.43 14.34
N GLN A 209 6.47 9.89 15.33
CA GLN A 209 5.02 9.96 15.26
C GLN A 209 4.57 10.95 14.17
N ALA A 210 5.22 12.12 14.12
CA ALA A 210 4.95 13.14 13.11
C ALA A 210 5.10 12.59 11.68
N LEU A 211 6.17 11.84 11.42
CA LEU A 211 6.46 11.31 10.08
C LEU A 211 5.66 10.05 9.73
N ASN A 212 5.53 9.10 10.66
CA ASN A 212 4.87 7.84 10.31
C ASN A 212 3.35 7.98 10.21
N VAL A 213 2.76 8.90 10.97
CA VAL A 213 1.30 9.04 11.00
C VAL A 213 0.86 10.26 10.22
N HIS A 214 1.41 11.44 10.50
CA HIS A 214 0.85 12.68 9.95
C HIS A 214 1.36 13.02 8.55
N ASP A 215 2.67 12.90 8.29
CA ASP A 215 3.22 13.08 6.94
C ASP A 215 2.61 12.10 5.93
N HIS A 216 2.38 10.85 6.35
CA HIS A 216 1.66 9.88 5.54
C HIS A 216 0.25 10.36 5.13
N GLU A 217 -0.57 10.79 6.09
CA GLU A 217 -1.93 11.25 5.82
C GLU A 217 -1.95 12.54 4.99
N ILE A 218 -0.98 13.45 5.18
CA ILE A 218 -0.80 14.65 4.35
C ILE A 218 -0.55 14.25 2.89
N LYS A 219 0.44 13.38 2.63
CA LYS A 219 0.76 12.89 1.28
C LYS A 219 -0.41 12.20 0.62
N LYS A 220 -1.14 11.35 1.37
CA LYS A 220 -2.32 10.64 0.87
C LYS A 220 -3.42 11.62 0.43
N SER A 221 -3.74 12.60 1.28
CA SER A 221 -4.72 13.63 0.94
C SER A 221 -4.29 14.49 -0.24
N LEU A 222 -2.99 14.81 -0.33
CA LEU A 222 -2.44 15.60 -1.43
C LEU A 222 -2.48 14.84 -2.76
N ILE A 223 -2.05 13.58 -2.80
CA ILE A 223 -2.15 12.74 -4.01
C ILE A 223 -3.60 12.59 -4.46
N GLN A 224 -4.55 12.51 -3.52
CA GLN A 224 -5.97 12.52 -3.86
C GLN A 224 -6.41 13.84 -4.52
N MET A 225 -5.85 14.97 -4.07
CA MET A 225 -6.12 16.28 -4.66
C MET A 225 -5.48 16.44 -6.05
N VAL A 226 -4.25 15.94 -6.23
CA VAL A 226 -3.59 15.85 -7.55
C VAL A 226 -4.42 15.02 -8.51
N TYR A 227 -4.90 13.87 -8.07
CA TYR A 227 -5.79 13.00 -8.84
C TYR A 227 -7.07 13.72 -9.28
N TRP A 228 -7.73 14.44 -8.37
CA TRP A 228 -8.92 15.22 -8.69
C TRP A 228 -8.62 16.36 -9.66
N HIS A 229 -7.49 17.05 -9.48
CA HIS A 229 -7.07 18.13 -10.37
C HIS A 229 -6.86 17.62 -11.80
N THR A 230 -6.12 16.52 -11.97
CA THR A 230 -5.92 15.87 -13.27
C THR A 230 -7.24 15.50 -13.95
N LEU A 231 -8.21 14.99 -13.18
CA LEU A 231 -9.50 14.56 -13.72
C LEU A 231 -10.42 15.70 -14.18
N LEU A 232 -10.21 16.93 -13.66
CA LEU A 232 -10.98 18.10 -14.08
C LEU A 232 -10.50 18.69 -15.40
N ASP A 233 -9.30 18.35 -15.86
CA ASP A 233 -8.81 18.80 -17.17
C ASP A 233 -9.68 18.18 -18.29
N PRO A 234 -10.39 19.00 -19.09
CA PRO A 234 -11.25 18.53 -20.17
C PRO A 234 -10.49 17.79 -21.29
N ASN A 235 -9.16 17.96 -21.38
CA ASN A 235 -8.32 17.24 -22.34
C ASN A 235 -8.01 15.81 -21.87
N ASN A 236 -8.20 15.50 -20.58
CA ASN A 236 -7.82 14.24 -19.96
C ASN A 236 -8.97 13.23 -19.83
N LYS A 237 -10.01 13.31 -20.68
CA LYS A 237 -11.25 12.50 -20.57
C LYS A 237 -11.05 10.99 -20.57
N ASP A 238 -10.01 10.52 -21.24
CA ASP A 238 -9.67 9.09 -21.34
C ASP A 238 -8.41 8.73 -20.56
N LEU A 239 -7.84 9.67 -19.80
CA LEU A 239 -6.62 9.45 -19.03
C LEU A 239 -6.85 8.42 -17.92
N ASP A 240 -6.07 7.33 -17.95
CA ASP A 240 -6.05 6.31 -16.90
C ASP A 240 -5.19 6.79 -15.74
N VAL A 241 -5.84 7.31 -14.71
CA VAL A 241 -5.21 7.73 -13.46
C VAL A 241 -5.13 6.56 -12.48
N PHE A 242 -3.98 6.38 -11.84
CA PHE A 242 -3.75 5.27 -10.93
C PHE A 242 -3.93 5.67 -9.46
N TYR A 243 -4.36 4.70 -8.66
CA TYR A 243 -4.48 4.87 -7.22
C TYR A 243 -3.10 5.07 -6.55
N LYS A 244 -3.07 5.82 -5.44
CA LYS A 244 -1.87 6.06 -4.60
C LYS A 244 -0.66 6.67 -5.33
N GLY A 245 -0.88 7.38 -6.43
CA GLY A 245 0.23 8.04 -7.13
C GLY A 245 1.10 7.09 -7.95
N ALA A 246 0.66 5.85 -8.19
CA ALA A 246 1.39 4.96 -9.09
C ALA A 246 1.46 5.57 -10.49
N LYS A 247 2.60 5.41 -11.16
CA LYS A 247 2.83 5.94 -12.52
C LYS A 247 2.47 7.42 -12.66
N ILE A 248 2.71 8.23 -11.62
CA ILE A 248 2.27 9.64 -11.61
C ILE A 248 2.80 10.44 -12.80
N TYR A 249 3.98 10.10 -13.34
CA TYR A 249 4.54 10.68 -14.56
C TYR A 249 3.70 10.44 -15.83
N ASP A 250 2.90 9.38 -15.87
CA ASP A 250 2.07 9.05 -17.04
C ASP A 250 0.80 9.92 -17.10
N TRP A 251 0.41 10.58 -16.00
CA TRP A 251 -0.89 11.25 -15.90
C TRP A 251 -0.92 12.58 -15.15
N CYS A 252 0.15 12.96 -14.44
CA CYS A 252 0.24 14.22 -13.71
C CYS A 252 1.08 15.23 -14.48
N ASP A 253 0.73 16.50 -14.36
CA ASP A 253 1.51 17.60 -14.92
C ASP A 253 2.91 17.64 -14.30
N GLU A 254 3.94 17.79 -15.14
CA GLU A 254 5.34 17.77 -14.71
C GLU A 254 5.62 18.86 -13.65
N SER A 255 5.02 20.04 -13.75
CA SER A 255 5.21 21.11 -12.78
C SER A 255 4.64 20.74 -11.40
N ILE A 256 3.55 19.98 -11.34
CA ILE A 256 3.01 19.45 -10.08
C ILE A 256 3.98 18.42 -9.52
N ILE A 257 4.49 17.51 -10.36
CA ILE A 257 5.48 16.49 -9.94
C ILE A 257 6.73 17.15 -9.34
N GLN A 258 7.24 18.22 -9.96
CA GLN A 258 8.39 18.97 -9.45
C GLN A 258 8.09 19.60 -8.07
N GLN A 259 6.89 20.14 -7.89
CA GLN A 259 6.48 20.68 -6.59
C GLN A 259 6.31 19.59 -5.53
N LEU A 260 5.82 18.41 -5.91
CA LEU A 260 5.70 17.29 -4.98
C LEU A 260 7.09 16.79 -4.49
N TYR A 261 8.21 17.16 -5.12
CA TYR A 261 9.53 16.84 -4.56
C TYR A 261 9.92 17.72 -3.38
N SER A 262 9.34 18.93 -3.28
CA SER A 262 9.66 19.87 -2.19
C SER A 262 8.89 19.61 -0.90
N ILE A 263 7.90 18.71 -0.93
CA ILE A 263 7.05 18.36 0.23
C ILE A 263 7.59 17.19 1.04
N PHE A 264 8.66 16.53 0.60
CA PHE A 264 9.25 15.44 1.36
C PHE A 264 9.97 16.00 2.60
N PRO A 265 9.60 15.58 3.82
CA PRO A 265 10.26 16.10 5.01
C PRO A 265 11.74 15.70 5.02
N HIS A 266 12.60 16.49 5.67
CA HIS A 266 14.02 16.15 5.80
C HIS A 266 14.38 15.83 7.26
N GLN A 267 15.66 15.56 7.54
CA GLN A 267 16.15 15.16 8.87
C GLN A 267 16.08 16.25 9.94
N ASP A 268 16.21 17.52 9.55
CA ASP A 268 16.19 18.64 10.48
C ASP A 268 14.80 19.28 10.60
N PHE A 269 14.48 19.74 11.81
CA PHE A 269 13.19 20.36 12.13
C PHE A 269 12.84 21.54 11.21
N PRO A 270 13.73 22.52 10.92
CA PRO A 270 13.41 23.61 9.99
C PRO A 270 12.95 23.12 8.61
N ARG A 271 13.62 22.11 8.06
CA ARG A 271 13.22 21.53 6.78
C ARG A 271 11.93 20.72 6.87
N MET A 272 11.65 20.03 7.98
CA MET A 272 10.34 19.37 8.19
C MET A 272 9.20 20.40 8.20
N THR A 273 9.37 21.51 8.91
CA THR A 273 8.39 22.62 8.93
C THR A 273 8.22 23.21 7.53
N ASN A 274 9.31 23.44 6.81
CA ASN A 274 9.26 23.90 5.42
C ASN A 274 8.51 22.91 4.51
N ALA A 275 8.69 21.60 4.67
CA ALA A 275 7.98 20.59 3.90
C ALA A 275 6.45 20.63 4.16
N ILE A 276 6.02 20.91 5.39
CA ILE A 276 4.59 21.14 5.71
C ILE A 276 4.09 22.42 4.99
N ASP A 277 4.86 23.51 5.06
CA ASP A 277 4.52 24.76 4.38
C ASP A 277 4.40 24.55 2.85
N GLN A 278 5.34 23.83 2.23
CA GLN A 278 5.26 23.49 0.81
C GLN A 278 4.03 22.60 0.52
N SER A 279 3.74 21.63 1.39
CA SER A 279 2.55 20.77 1.24
C SER A 279 1.27 21.60 1.24
N ILE A 280 1.18 22.59 2.13
CA ILE A 280 0.04 23.52 2.20
C ILE A 280 -0.09 24.32 0.90
N LEU A 281 1.01 24.89 0.41
CA LEU A 281 0.99 25.68 -0.83
C LEU A 281 0.49 24.85 -2.01
N VAL A 282 1.05 23.65 -2.22
CA VAL A 282 0.61 22.76 -3.31
C VAL A 282 -0.85 22.35 -3.12
N TYR A 283 -1.27 22.03 -1.89
CA TYR A 283 -2.65 21.64 -1.63
C TYR A 283 -3.65 22.77 -1.93
N GLN A 284 -3.34 24.01 -1.55
CA GLN A 284 -4.17 25.18 -1.86
C GLN A 284 -4.25 25.42 -3.37
N GLN A 285 -3.10 25.38 -4.07
CA GLN A 285 -3.04 25.52 -5.52
C GLN A 285 -3.92 24.52 -6.26
N LEU A 286 -4.01 23.28 -5.77
CA LEU A 286 -4.84 22.23 -6.39
C LEU A 286 -6.30 22.31 -5.96
N SER A 287 -6.56 22.50 -4.66
CA SER A 287 -7.90 22.42 -4.08
C SER A 287 -8.79 23.62 -4.38
N HIS A 288 -8.24 24.83 -4.48
CA HIS A 288 -9.03 26.04 -4.74
C HIS A 288 -9.68 26.02 -6.14
N PRO A 289 -8.95 25.70 -7.24
CA PRO A 289 -9.57 25.53 -8.56
C PRO A 289 -10.62 24.42 -8.60
N ILE A 290 -10.39 23.30 -7.89
CA ILE A 290 -11.37 22.20 -7.80
C ILE A 290 -12.65 22.68 -7.13
N ALA A 291 -12.52 23.35 -5.97
CA ALA A 291 -13.67 23.86 -5.24
C ALA A 291 -14.43 24.90 -6.05
N LEU A 292 -13.73 25.84 -6.72
CA LEU A 292 -14.35 26.82 -7.60
C LEU A 292 -15.11 26.15 -8.76
N SER A 293 -14.49 25.19 -9.44
CA SER A 293 -15.08 24.47 -10.58
C SER A 293 -16.34 23.68 -10.19
N LYS A 294 -16.35 23.10 -8.99
CA LYS A 294 -17.45 22.24 -8.49
C LYS A 294 -18.45 22.98 -7.60
N GLY A 295 -18.20 24.25 -7.27
CA GLY A 295 -19.03 25.03 -6.35
C GLY A 295 -18.92 24.59 -4.89
N PHE A 296 -17.82 23.95 -4.49
CA PHE A 296 -17.58 23.54 -3.10
C PHE A 296 -17.05 24.70 -2.26
N LYS A 297 -17.26 24.62 -0.94
CA LYS A 297 -16.78 25.63 0.00
C LYS A 297 -15.35 25.33 0.45
N ILE A 298 -14.53 26.38 0.48
CA ILE A 298 -13.21 26.38 1.13
C ILE A 298 -13.34 27.06 2.49
N ASN A 299 -12.69 26.50 3.51
CA ASN A 299 -12.62 27.11 4.84
C ASN A 299 -11.32 27.91 4.98
N SER A 300 -11.32 29.15 4.45
CA SER A 300 -10.15 30.05 4.43
C SER A 300 -9.63 30.41 5.83
N ASP A 301 -10.51 30.44 6.83
CA ASP A 301 -10.15 30.73 8.21
C ASP A 301 -9.31 29.59 8.80
N LEU A 302 -9.69 28.33 8.52
CA LEU A 302 -8.90 27.15 8.88
C LEU A 302 -7.52 27.15 8.20
N GLU A 303 -7.47 27.44 6.90
CA GLU A 303 -6.20 27.50 6.16
C GLU A 303 -5.26 28.56 6.77
N THR A 304 -5.81 29.74 7.05
CA THR A 304 -5.08 30.87 7.63
C THR A 304 -4.60 30.55 9.04
N LEU A 305 -5.45 29.93 9.86
CA LEU A 305 -5.12 29.53 11.23
C LEU A 305 -3.94 28.56 11.26
N ILE A 306 -4.00 27.50 10.46
CA ILE A 306 -2.97 26.45 10.44
C ILE A 306 -1.67 26.98 9.81
N SER A 307 -1.76 27.73 8.71
CA SER A 307 -0.59 28.35 8.09
C SER A 307 0.14 29.31 9.06
N LYS A 308 -0.62 30.03 9.90
CA LYS A 308 -0.04 30.89 10.95
C LYS A 308 0.57 30.08 12.10
N SER A 309 0.00 28.93 12.47
CA SER A 309 0.55 28.12 13.56
C SER A 309 1.89 27.49 13.19
N ILE A 310 2.05 27.06 11.94
CA ILE A 310 3.29 26.42 11.46
C ILE A 310 4.45 27.42 11.40
N LYS A 311 4.17 28.69 11.09
CA LYS A 311 5.18 29.76 10.97
C LYS A 311 5.66 30.34 12.30
N LYS A 312 5.09 29.95 13.44
CA LYS A 312 5.53 30.50 14.72
C LYS A 312 6.93 29.97 15.05
N PRO A 313 7.95 30.83 15.21
CA PRO A 313 9.27 30.37 15.60
C PRO A 313 9.18 29.66 16.95
N GLN A 314 9.86 28.51 17.06
CA GLN A 314 9.93 27.74 18.30
C GLN A 314 10.32 28.66 19.46
N CYS A 315 9.52 28.67 20.52
CA CYS A 315 9.87 29.34 21.76
C CYS A 315 11.09 28.63 22.33
N SER A 316 12.25 29.28 22.30
CA SER A 316 13.54 28.76 22.81
C SER A 316 13.51 28.39 24.30
N GLU A 317 12.45 28.79 25.02
CA GLU A 317 12.26 28.54 26.46
C GLU A 317 11.37 27.33 26.78
N CYS A 318 10.73 26.69 25.80
CA CYS A 318 9.94 25.47 26.03
C CYS A 318 10.83 24.22 26.19
N LYS A 319 11.71 24.20 27.20
CA LYS A 319 12.28 22.97 27.74
C LYS A 319 11.24 22.28 28.62
N ILE A 320 10.16 21.79 28.03
CA ILE A 320 9.14 21.06 28.78
C ILE A 320 9.70 19.66 29.07
N ASN A 321 9.92 19.38 30.36
CA ASN A 321 10.18 18.05 30.91
C ASN A 321 8.99 17.10 30.59
N CYS A 322 9.00 16.50 29.40
CA CYS A 322 8.08 15.43 29.01
C CYS A 322 8.67 14.08 29.46
N SER A 323 8.66 13.83 30.77
CA SER A 323 9.01 12.53 31.35
C SER A 323 7.93 12.09 32.36
N LYS A 324 6.65 12.13 31.95
CA LYS A 324 5.61 11.42 32.71
C LYS A 324 5.58 9.97 32.24
N GLN A 325 6.34 9.12 32.94
CA GLN A 325 6.25 7.67 32.84
C GLN A 325 4.85 7.23 33.29
N HIS A 326 4.12 6.57 32.40
CA HIS A 326 2.94 5.80 32.79
C HIS A 326 3.41 4.50 33.44
N ASN A 327 3.27 4.39 34.77
CA ASN A 327 3.48 3.14 35.49
C ASN A 327 2.35 2.16 35.12
N LEU A 328 2.70 1.05 34.45
CA LEU A 328 1.79 -0.08 34.17
C LEU A 328 2.33 -1.38 34.82
N PRO A 329 2.02 -1.68 36.10
CA PRO A 329 2.55 -2.88 36.75
C PRO A 329 1.62 -4.11 36.78
N ALA A 330 0.45 -4.13 36.12
CA ALA A 330 -0.57 -5.17 36.39
C ALA A 330 -0.89 -6.16 35.25
N LEU A 331 -0.24 -6.08 34.08
CA LEU A 331 -0.55 -6.94 32.92
C LEU A 331 0.56 -7.95 32.54
N LEU A 332 1.64 -8.03 33.31
CA LEU A 332 2.88 -8.70 32.86
C LEU A 332 2.80 -10.24 32.71
N ASN A 333 1.98 -10.94 33.50
CA ASN A 333 2.01 -12.41 33.48
C ASN A 333 1.13 -13.06 32.40
N ALA A 334 0.02 -12.42 32.00
CA ALA A 334 -0.85 -12.95 30.94
C ALA A 334 -0.22 -12.84 29.54
N ASN A 335 0.79 -11.99 29.37
CA ASN A 335 1.37 -11.71 28.07
C ASN A 335 2.54 -12.63 27.69
N LEU A 336 3.25 -13.26 28.64
CA LEU A 336 4.40 -14.12 28.29
C LEU A 336 3.97 -15.38 27.53
N GLU A 337 2.81 -15.96 27.88
CA GLU A 337 2.24 -17.10 27.14
C GLU A 337 1.82 -16.69 25.73
N PHE A 338 1.40 -15.45 25.53
CA PHE A 338 1.07 -14.93 24.19
C PHE A 338 2.29 -14.93 23.27
N TYR A 339 3.47 -14.47 23.70
CA TYR A 339 4.69 -14.50 22.88
C TYR A 339 5.22 -15.91 22.56
N LYS A 340 4.68 -16.95 23.22
CA LYS A 340 4.97 -18.36 22.94
C LYS A 340 3.85 -19.06 22.16
N SER A 341 2.76 -18.35 21.89
CA SER A 341 1.61 -18.91 21.20
C SER A 341 1.84 -19.03 19.70
N GLU A 342 1.16 -19.98 19.07
CA GLU A 342 1.14 -20.12 17.61
C GLU A 342 0.66 -18.84 16.91
N ALA A 343 -0.30 -18.13 17.52
CA ALA A 343 -0.78 -16.85 17.01
C ALA A 343 0.32 -15.76 16.96
N TYR A 344 1.21 -15.70 17.95
CA TYR A 344 2.34 -14.77 17.90
C TYR A 344 3.35 -15.15 16.82
N ASN A 345 3.63 -16.46 16.66
CA ASN A 345 4.49 -16.94 15.59
C ASN A 345 3.95 -16.53 14.22
N ASP A 346 2.65 -16.72 14.00
CA ASP A 346 1.97 -16.30 12.77
C ASP A 346 2.06 -14.78 12.54
N MET A 347 1.86 -13.98 13.60
CA MET A 347 2.01 -12.53 13.52
C MET A 347 3.45 -12.13 13.17
N PHE A 348 4.44 -12.74 13.81
CA PHE A 348 5.86 -12.49 13.57
C PHE A 348 6.23 -12.80 12.12
N TYR A 349 5.98 -14.02 11.64
CA TYR A 349 6.32 -14.43 10.28
C TYR A 349 5.54 -13.65 9.23
N ASN A 350 4.28 -13.30 9.50
CA ASN A 350 3.51 -12.45 8.61
C ASN A 350 4.11 -11.04 8.50
N ASN A 351 4.54 -10.44 9.61
CA ASN A 351 5.23 -9.14 9.59
C ASN A 351 6.58 -9.24 8.87
N TYR A 352 7.39 -10.27 9.18
CA TYR A 352 8.69 -10.54 8.57
C TYR A 352 8.61 -10.72 7.06
N ASN A 353 7.75 -11.62 6.59
CA ASN A 353 7.59 -11.86 5.15
C ASN A 353 7.03 -10.63 4.44
N GLN A 354 6.08 -9.91 5.06
CA GLN A 354 5.56 -8.67 4.48
C GLN A 354 6.64 -7.61 4.33
N PHE A 355 7.46 -7.38 5.36
CA PHE A 355 8.53 -6.38 5.31
C PHE A 355 9.42 -6.61 4.07
N TRP A 356 9.93 -7.83 3.91
CA TRP A 356 10.83 -8.16 2.80
C TRP A 356 10.13 -8.14 1.44
N GLN A 357 8.87 -8.58 1.34
CA GLN A 357 8.08 -8.43 0.11
C GLN A 357 7.87 -6.96 -0.27
N TYR A 358 7.62 -6.09 0.71
CA TYR A 358 7.48 -4.65 0.45
C TYR A 358 8.81 -4.00 0.07
N CYS A 359 9.94 -4.43 0.64
CA CYS A 359 11.27 -4.00 0.21
C CYS A 359 11.53 -4.36 -1.26
N TYR A 360 11.26 -5.61 -1.66
CA TYR A 360 11.35 -6.06 -3.05
C TYR A 360 10.44 -5.23 -3.97
N LYS A 361 9.15 -5.10 -3.63
CA LYS A 361 8.17 -4.35 -4.43
C LYS A 361 8.56 -2.88 -4.58
N MET A 362 9.01 -2.24 -3.50
CA MET A 362 9.49 -0.85 -3.53
C MET A 362 10.67 -0.71 -4.49
N MET A 363 11.66 -1.62 -4.44
CA MET A 363 12.81 -1.57 -5.33
C MET A 363 12.40 -1.73 -6.80
N VAL A 364 11.50 -2.66 -7.10
CA VAL A 364 10.90 -2.79 -8.44
C VAL A 364 10.25 -1.49 -8.92
N LYS A 365 9.58 -0.74 -8.03
CA LYS A 365 9.00 0.57 -8.40
C LYS A 365 10.06 1.64 -8.64
N LEU A 366 11.15 1.63 -7.89
CA LEU A 366 12.28 2.54 -8.13
C LEU A 366 12.98 2.28 -9.46
N ILE A 367 13.22 1.01 -9.83
CA ILE A 367 13.80 0.64 -11.13
C ILE A 367 12.93 1.18 -12.29
N ARG A 368 11.62 1.24 -12.08
CA ARG A 368 10.63 1.76 -13.04
C ARG A 368 10.45 3.27 -13.00
N ASN A 369 11.25 4.00 -12.22
CA ASN A 369 11.09 5.43 -11.97
C ASN A 369 9.70 5.82 -11.39
N ASP A 370 9.01 4.88 -10.72
CA ASP A 370 7.75 5.14 -10.03
C ASP A 370 8.01 5.60 -8.59
N PHE A 371 8.70 6.73 -8.47
CA PHE A 371 9.30 7.23 -7.24
C PHE A 371 8.28 7.49 -6.13
N TYR A 372 7.15 8.13 -6.46
CA TYR A 372 6.08 8.41 -5.48
C TYR A 372 5.49 7.13 -4.91
N TYR A 373 5.28 6.13 -5.74
CA TYR A 373 4.72 4.87 -5.27
C TYR A 373 5.72 4.08 -4.44
N ALA A 374 7.02 4.17 -4.73
CA ALA A 374 8.07 3.64 -3.88
C ALA A 374 8.06 4.32 -2.49
N ILE A 375 7.94 5.66 -2.41
CA ILE A 375 7.77 6.39 -1.14
C ILE A 375 6.54 5.90 -0.40
N PHE A 376 5.43 5.76 -1.12
CA PHE A 376 4.20 5.27 -0.54
C PHE A 376 4.41 3.90 0.11
N ILE A 377 5.07 2.95 -0.56
CA ILE A 377 5.36 1.63 0.00
C ILE A 377 6.28 1.73 1.23
N LEU A 378 7.33 2.55 1.16
CA LEU A 378 8.25 2.77 2.28
C LEU A 378 7.52 3.28 3.53
N ASP A 379 6.74 4.36 3.37
CA ASP A 379 6.08 5.04 4.48
C ASP A 379 4.92 4.21 5.07
N ASN A 380 4.12 3.57 4.22
CA ASN A 380 2.92 2.85 4.66
C ASN A 380 3.18 1.44 5.16
N ASN A 381 4.11 0.77 4.50
CA ASN A 381 4.25 -0.67 4.64
C ASN A 381 5.53 -0.99 5.38
N ILE A 382 6.68 -0.54 4.90
CA ILE A 382 7.99 -0.90 5.46
C ILE A 382 8.17 -0.29 6.85
N LYS A 383 7.99 1.04 7.01
CA LYS A 383 8.15 1.72 8.31
C LYS A 383 7.15 1.23 9.35
N LYS A 384 5.91 0.95 8.95
CA LYS A 384 4.91 0.35 9.84
C LYS A 384 5.36 -1.00 10.40
N ARG A 385 5.86 -1.89 9.54
CA ARG A 385 6.34 -3.22 9.97
C ARG A 385 7.57 -3.12 10.87
N LEU A 386 8.48 -2.19 10.58
CA LEU A 386 9.59 -1.88 11.47
C LEU A 386 9.12 -1.38 12.85
N SER A 387 8.13 -0.48 12.89
CA SER A 387 7.54 -0.01 14.16
C SER A 387 6.97 -1.17 14.98
N GLU A 388 6.15 -2.03 14.36
CA GLU A 388 5.57 -3.20 15.03
C GLU A 388 6.67 -4.13 15.58
N MET A 389 7.77 -4.32 14.85
CA MET A 389 8.89 -5.14 15.28
C MET A 389 9.69 -4.50 16.43
N ILE A 390 9.83 -3.17 16.44
CA ILE A 390 10.41 -2.40 17.55
C ILE A 390 9.56 -2.57 18.81
N ASP A 391 8.24 -2.44 18.69
CA ASP A 391 7.31 -2.57 19.81
C ASP A 391 7.42 -3.98 20.43
N TRP A 392 7.45 -5.03 19.60
CA TRP A 392 7.66 -6.40 20.07
C TRP A 392 9.00 -6.60 20.77
N LEU A 393 10.08 -5.99 20.29
CA LEU A 393 11.38 -6.09 20.96
C LEU A 393 11.34 -5.42 22.34
N ASN A 394 10.71 -4.25 22.44
CA ASN A 394 10.57 -3.52 23.71
C ASN A 394 9.73 -4.32 24.71
N ASP A 395 8.63 -4.91 24.25
CA ASP A 395 7.81 -5.80 25.05
C ASP A 395 8.63 -6.97 25.59
N LEU A 396 9.34 -7.71 24.72
CA LEU A 396 10.18 -8.85 25.11
C LEU A 396 11.30 -8.47 26.08
N LYS A 397 11.94 -7.31 25.90
CA LYS A 397 12.93 -6.78 26.86
C LYS A 397 12.29 -6.51 28.22
N THR A 398 11.12 -5.88 28.23
CA THR A 398 10.37 -5.59 29.46
C THR A 398 10.03 -6.89 30.21
N TYR A 399 9.60 -7.94 29.51
CA TYR A 399 9.36 -9.25 30.13
C TYR A 399 10.62 -9.92 30.68
N ALA A 400 11.76 -9.73 30.02
CA ALA A 400 13.05 -10.25 30.48
C ALA A 400 13.62 -9.48 31.69
N GLY A 401 12.94 -8.43 32.17
CA GLY A 401 13.49 -7.52 33.17
C GLY A 401 14.71 -6.75 32.67
N GLU A 402 14.93 -6.74 31.35
CA GLU A 402 16.00 -5.96 30.75
C GLU A 402 15.59 -4.48 30.80
N PRO A 403 16.49 -3.57 31.20
CA PRO A 403 16.21 -2.16 31.08
C PRO A 403 15.89 -1.89 29.62
N ILE A 404 14.71 -1.33 29.36
CA ILE A 404 14.46 -0.73 28.06
C ILE A 404 15.49 0.40 27.98
N THR A 405 16.55 0.23 27.19
CA THR A 405 17.56 1.26 26.93
C THR A 405 16.94 2.35 26.03
N SER A 406 15.75 2.80 26.42
CA SER A 406 14.55 3.16 25.66
C SER A 406 14.63 4.43 24.83
N GLN A 407 15.80 5.05 24.73
CA GLN A 407 15.97 6.22 23.88
C GLN A 407 17.21 6.13 23.00
N ILE A 408 18.21 5.29 23.29
CA ILE A 408 19.49 5.41 22.59
C ILE A 408 19.57 4.55 21.33
N ASP A 409 18.83 3.44 21.19
CA ASP A 409 18.82 2.70 19.91
C ASP A 409 17.74 3.21 18.94
N ILE A 410 16.53 3.52 19.40
CA ILE A 410 15.47 4.05 18.53
C ILE A 410 15.75 5.51 18.18
N ALA A 411 16.14 6.38 19.12
CA ALA A 411 16.51 7.75 18.78
C ALA A 411 17.83 7.83 18.00
N ALA A 412 18.78 6.88 18.15
CA ALA A 412 19.93 6.80 17.26
C ALA A 412 19.58 6.24 15.89
N MET A 413 18.64 5.29 15.77
CA MET A 413 18.16 4.81 14.47
C MET A 413 17.36 5.88 13.72
N ILE A 414 16.53 6.62 14.45
CA ILE A 414 15.86 7.84 14.03
C ILE A 414 16.93 8.88 13.62
N ALA A 415 17.89 9.21 14.47
CA ALA A 415 18.98 10.16 14.16
C ALA A 415 19.93 9.66 13.05
N SER A 416 20.00 8.36 12.79
CA SER A 416 20.87 7.77 11.77
C SER A 416 20.35 7.96 10.35
N GLY A 417 19.12 8.43 10.16
CA GLY A 417 18.62 8.85 8.84
C GLY A 417 17.65 7.89 8.16
N ILE A 418 16.74 7.27 8.93
CA ILE A 418 15.50 6.61 8.41
C ILE A 418 14.45 7.69 8.06
N TYR A 419 14.91 8.81 7.50
CA TYR A 419 14.19 10.06 7.36
C TYR A 419 14.15 10.50 5.90
N PRO A 420 13.14 11.30 5.52
CA PRO A 420 12.59 11.31 4.17
C PRO A 420 13.50 11.98 3.15
N HIS A 421 13.15 11.77 1.89
CA HIS A 421 14.11 11.77 0.79
C HIS A 421 13.74 12.85 -0.21
N SER A 422 14.61 13.84 -0.33
CA SER A 422 14.49 14.87 -1.37
C SER A 422 15.18 14.45 -2.66
N SER A 423 16.00 13.40 -2.58
CA SER A 423 16.67 12.80 -3.73
C SER A 423 16.58 11.29 -3.71
N ILE A 424 16.76 10.69 -4.90
CA ILE A 424 16.90 9.24 -5.05
C ILE A 424 18.02 8.73 -4.16
N ASN A 425 19.17 9.41 -4.08
CA ASN A 425 20.30 8.96 -3.26
C ASN A 425 20.00 8.93 -1.76
N GLU A 426 19.31 9.96 -1.24
CA GLU A 426 18.85 9.97 0.16
C GLU A 426 17.88 8.81 0.43
N MET A 427 17.02 8.49 -0.53
CA MET A 427 16.12 7.34 -0.44
C MET A 427 16.87 6.03 -0.41
N LYS A 428 17.82 5.83 -1.33
CA LYS A 428 18.66 4.63 -1.36
C LYS A 428 19.34 4.40 -0.01
N ALA A 429 19.94 5.45 0.57
CA ALA A 429 20.59 5.38 1.87
C ALA A 429 19.60 5.07 3.01
N SER A 430 18.41 5.66 3.01
CA SER A 430 17.38 5.38 4.01
C SER A 430 16.84 3.95 3.91
N ILE A 431 16.65 3.45 2.69
CA ILE A 431 16.21 2.07 2.45
C ILE A 431 17.23 1.10 3.06
N GLN A 432 18.52 1.27 2.78
CA GLN A 432 19.59 0.44 3.33
C GLN A 432 19.59 0.48 4.87
N LYS A 433 19.46 1.68 5.47
CA LYS A 433 19.39 1.83 6.93
C LYS A 433 18.15 1.15 7.53
N THR A 434 16.99 1.29 6.87
CA THR A 434 15.72 0.68 7.29
C THR A 434 15.80 -0.84 7.24
N ILE A 435 16.39 -1.40 6.17
CA ILE A 435 16.62 -2.83 6.01
C ILE A 435 17.56 -3.37 7.09
N TRP A 436 18.71 -2.73 7.26
CA TRP A 436 19.69 -3.11 8.28
C TRP A 436 19.07 -3.09 9.70
N ALA A 437 18.33 -2.02 9.99
CA ALA A 437 17.57 -1.85 11.22
C ALA A 437 16.60 -2.99 11.47
N TYR A 438 15.73 -3.26 10.49
CA TYR A 438 14.72 -4.29 10.59
C TYR A 438 15.32 -5.69 10.77
N LYS A 439 16.34 -6.03 9.97
CA LYS A 439 17.07 -7.28 10.09
C LYS A 439 17.63 -7.48 11.51
N ARG A 440 18.35 -6.48 12.02
CA ARG A 440 18.92 -6.55 13.37
C ARG A 440 17.86 -6.70 14.47
N ILE A 441 16.72 -6.02 14.35
CA ILE A 441 15.66 -6.07 15.36
C ILE A 441 14.88 -7.38 15.25
N SER A 442 14.47 -7.78 14.05
CA SER A 442 13.73 -9.03 13.83
C SER A 442 14.51 -10.27 14.27
N HIS A 443 15.83 -10.31 14.08
CA HIS A 443 16.68 -11.39 14.59
C HIS A 443 16.74 -11.40 16.12
N GLN A 444 16.77 -10.23 16.78
CA GLN A 444 16.71 -10.15 18.25
C GLN A 444 15.35 -10.58 18.79
N VAL A 445 14.25 -10.15 18.15
CA VAL A 445 12.89 -10.57 18.49
C VAL A 445 12.78 -12.09 18.34
N ALA A 446 13.22 -12.64 17.21
CA ALA A 446 13.21 -14.08 16.97
C ALA A 446 13.99 -14.85 18.05
N LEU A 447 15.23 -14.44 18.33
CA LEU A 447 16.06 -15.06 19.37
C LEU A 447 15.37 -15.05 20.73
N LYS A 448 14.80 -13.91 21.14
CA LYS A 448 14.12 -13.77 22.44
C LYS A 448 12.80 -14.53 22.52
N ALA A 449 12.08 -14.66 21.41
CA ALA A 449 10.83 -15.40 21.31
C ALA A 449 11.04 -16.91 21.07
N GLY A 450 12.28 -17.37 20.85
CA GLY A 450 12.55 -18.77 20.50
C GLY A 450 12.13 -19.14 19.07
N LEU A 451 12.13 -18.16 18.16
CA LEU A 451 11.81 -18.31 16.75
C LEU A 451 13.08 -18.35 15.90
N SER A 452 12.96 -18.91 14.70
CA SER A 452 14.01 -18.89 13.68
C SER A 452 13.61 -17.97 12.53
N VAL A 453 14.51 -17.10 12.08
CA VAL A 453 14.32 -16.37 10.83
C VAL A 453 14.75 -17.22 9.64
N ASN A 454 14.11 -17.08 8.48
CA ASN A 454 14.55 -17.70 7.24
C ASN A 454 15.49 -16.73 6.50
N PRO A 455 16.83 -16.92 6.54
CA PRO A 455 17.76 -15.99 5.95
C PRO A 455 17.74 -16.00 4.42
N ASN A 456 17.19 -17.05 3.77
CA ASN A 456 17.26 -17.18 2.31
C ASN A 456 16.50 -16.05 1.61
N PHE A 457 15.25 -15.79 2.00
CA PHE A 457 14.47 -14.71 1.38
C PHE A 457 15.07 -13.33 1.65
N GLU A 458 15.52 -13.10 2.88
CA GLU A 458 16.24 -11.88 3.27
C GLU A 458 17.49 -11.65 2.40
N GLN A 459 18.33 -12.68 2.21
CA GLN A 459 19.55 -12.58 1.41
C GLN A 459 19.25 -12.31 -0.07
N VAL A 460 18.22 -12.96 -0.64
CA VAL A 460 17.80 -12.70 -2.02
C VAL A 460 17.33 -11.25 -2.20
N VAL A 461 16.50 -10.74 -1.29
CA VAL A 461 16.01 -9.36 -1.38
C VAL A 461 17.14 -8.35 -1.14
N GLU A 462 18.06 -8.61 -0.21
CA GLU A 462 19.24 -7.76 0.01
C GLU A 462 20.16 -7.73 -1.21
N ALA A 463 20.43 -8.88 -1.84
CA ALA A 463 21.22 -8.97 -3.06
C ALA A 463 20.56 -8.17 -4.20
N PHE A 464 19.26 -8.40 -4.45
CA PHE A 464 18.49 -7.68 -5.44
C PHE A 464 18.54 -6.15 -5.23
N ILE A 465 18.41 -5.71 -3.98
CA ILE A 465 18.48 -4.30 -3.64
C ILE A 465 19.89 -3.76 -3.88
N ASN A 466 20.93 -4.42 -3.40
CA ASN A 466 22.32 -3.97 -3.58
C ASN A 466 22.70 -3.87 -5.06
N ASP A 467 22.33 -4.86 -5.87
CA ASP A 467 22.63 -4.89 -7.31
C ASP A 467 21.95 -3.73 -8.05
N ASN A 468 20.72 -3.37 -7.67
CA ASN A 468 19.96 -2.32 -8.35
C ASN A 468 20.17 -0.91 -7.76
N LEU A 469 20.68 -0.80 -6.53
CA LEU A 469 20.98 0.50 -5.93
C LEU A 469 22.27 1.13 -6.49
N ILE A 470 23.26 0.32 -6.88
CA ILE A 470 24.59 0.79 -7.32
C ILE A 470 24.57 1.35 -8.77
N ILE A 471 23.63 0.92 -9.61
CA ILE A 471 23.72 1.09 -11.09
C ILE A 471 23.26 2.48 -11.61
N GLN A 472 22.84 3.42 -10.76
CA GLN A 472 22.29 4.71 -11.22
C GLN A 472 22.86 5.95 -10.50
N THR A 473 24.17 6.13 -10.55
CA THR A 473 24.84 7.44 -10.41
C THR A 473 25.40 7.83 -11.75
#